data_AF-A0AAU2LBE7-F1
#
_entry.id   AF-A0AAU2LBE7-F1
#
_cell.length_a   1.000
_cell.length_b   1.000
_cell.length_c   1.000
_cell.angle_alpha   90.00
_cell.angle_beta   90.00
_cell.angle_gamma   90.00
#
_symmetry.space_group_name_H-M   'P 1'
#
loop_
_entity.id
_entity.type
_entity.pdbx_description
1 polymer ?
#
loop_
_entity_poly.entity_id
_entity_poly.type
_entity_poly.pdbx_seq_one_letter_code
_entity_poly.pdbx_strand_id
1 'polypeptide(L)' 'MGAEDTPVSLAGMVTSKDPAVGLQAVVALRRLLEELEWLHADNARQQGWSWQNNATHLNVSRQSVHEKHAGRRKAMDMEE' A
#
# COMPACT_ATOMS: atom_id res chain seq x y z
N MET A 1 4.93 -2.96 14.35
CA MET A 1 5.33 -4.26 13.79
C MET A 1 6.26 -4.92 14.77
N GLY A 2 5.86 -6.04 15.37
CA GLY A 2 6.81 -6.88 16.09
C GLY A 2 7.85 -7.42 15.11
N ALA A 3 9.03 -7.79 15.59
CA ALA A 3 10.12 -8.30 14.76
C ALA A 3 9.75 -9.59 13.98
N GLU A 4 8.62 -10.22 14.33
CA GLU A 4 8.06 -11.42 13.71
C GLU A 4 7.42 -11.21 12.32
N ASP A 5 6.92 -10.00 12.01
CA ASP A 5 6.12 -9.72 10.79
C ASP A 5 6.97 -9.13 9.64
N THR A 6 8.22 -9.56 9.51
CA THR A 6 9.03 -9.15 8.36
C THR A 6 8.43 -9.66 7.04
N PRO A 7 8.64 -8.98 5.89
CA PRO A 7 8.14 -9.45 4.61
C PRO A 7 8.53 -10.90 4.28
N VAL A 8 9.73 -11.31 4.69
CA VAL A 8 10.23 -12.69 4.54
C VAL A 8 9.44 -13.68 5.38
N SER A 9 9.14 -13.33 6.63
CA SER A 9 8.33 -14.16 7.54
C SER A 9 6.90 -14.34 7.01
N LEU A 10 6.29 -13.23 6.54
CA LEU A 10 4.95 -13.24 5.95
C LEU A 10 4.88 -14.13 4.70
N ALA A 11 5.93 -14.15 3.88
CA ALA A 11 6.02 -15.03 2.72
C ALA A 11 6.05 -16.52 3.09
N GLY A 12 6.65 -16.89 4.23
CA GLY A 12 6.55 -18.25 4.76
C GLY A 12 5.14 -18.57 5.24
N MET A 13 4.55 -17.68 6.03
CA MET A 13 3.22 -17.87 6.65
C MET A 13 2.08 -17.99 5.62
N VAL A 14 2.14 -17.27 4.50
CA VAL A 14 1.07 -17.32 3.47
C VAL A 14 0.97 -18.68 2.78
N THR A 15 2.05 -19.49 2.84
CA THR A 15 2.07 -20.87 2.30
C THR A 15 1.69 -21.93 3.34
N SER A 16 1.36 -21.51 4.56
CA SER A 16 0.93 -22.42 5.63
C SER A 16 -0.33 -23.18 5.23
N LYS A 17 -0.41 -24.45 5.61
CA LYS A 17 -1.63 -25.27 5.49
C LYS A 17 -2.66 -24.94 6.58
N ASP A 18 -2.26 -24.21 7.62
CA ASP A 18 -3.18 -23.68 8.61
C ASP A 18 -3.84 -22.40 8.06
N PRO A 19 -5.17 -22.40 7.82
CA PRO A 19 -5.87 -21.24 7.28
C PRO A 19 -5.81 -20.01 8.19
N ALA A 20 -5.72 -20.16 9.51
CA ALA A 20 -5.62 -19.03 10.43
C ALA A 20 -4.29 -18.28 10.23
N VAL A 21 -3.18 -19.02 10.13
CA VAL A 21 -1.84 -18.47 9.88
C VAL A 21 -1.78 -17.79 8.52
N GLY A 22 -2.30 -18.45 7.47
CA GLY A 22 -2.30 -17.89 6.12
C GLY A 22 -3.11 -16.59 6.03
N LEU A 23 -4.31 -16.54 6.63
CA LEU A 23 -5.17 -15.35 6.62
C LEU A 23 -4.57 -14.18 7.41
N GLN A 24 -3.91 -14.46 8.55
CA GLN A 24 -3.17 -13.43 9.30
C GLN A 24 -2.07 -12.80 8.44
N ALA A 25 -1.29 -13.63 7.73
CA ALA A 25 -0.26 -13.14 6.82
C ALA A 25 -0.84 -12.31 5.67
N VAL A 26 -1.97 -12.73 5.09
CA VAL A 26 -2.66 -11.95 4.04
C VAL A 26 -3.09 -10.58 4.56
N VAL A 27 -3.60 -10.48 5.80
CA VAL A 27 -3.97 -9.19 6.40
C VAL A 27 -2.74 -8.30 6.58
N ALA A 28 -1.63 -8.84 7.08
CA ALA A 28 -0.38 -8.10 7.25
C ALA A 28 0.18 -7.62 5.90
N LEU A 29 0.17 -8.48 4.88
CA LEU A 29 0.61 -8.13 3.52
C LEU A 29 -0.26 -7.05 2.88
N ARG A 30 -1.58 -7.07 3.08
CA ARG A 30 -2.47 -6.00 2.59
C ARG A 30 -2.14 -4.66 3.21
N ARG A 31 -1.90 -4.61 4.52
CA ARG A 31 -1.48 -3.38 5.22
C ARG A 31 -0.14 -2.87 4.68
N LEU A 32 0.84 -3.75 4.54
CA LEU A 32 2.15 -3.39 3.98
C LEU A 32 2.02 -2.89 2.54
N LEU A 33 1.23 -3.57 1.70
CA LEU A 33 0.98 -3.14 0.32
C LEU A 33 0.33 -1.75 0.27
N GLU A 34 -0.66 -1.51 1.12
CA GLU A 34 -1.29 -0.19 1.22
C GLU A 34 -0.24 0.88 1.56
N GLU A 35 0.52 0.70 2.64
CA GLU A 35 1.58 1.63 3.08
C GLU A 35 2.61 1.93 1.99
N LEU A 36 3.08 0.90 1.28
CA LEU A 36 4.02 1.06 0.16
C LEU A 36 3.38 1.80 -1.02
N GLU A 37 2.12 1.49 -1.35
CA GLU A 37 1.41 2.19 -2.41
C GLU A 37 1.25 3.68 -2.08
N TRP A 38 0.93 4.03 -0.83
CA TRP A 38 0.87 5.40 -0.35
C TRP A 38 2.20 6.12 -0.52
N LEU A 39 3.29 5.53 -0.02
CA LEU A 39 4.63 6.08 -0.12
C LEU A 39 5.02 6.36 -1.58
N HIS A 40 4.79 5.39 -2.47
CA HIS A 40 5.15 5.53 -3.88
C HIS A 40 4.23 6.49 -4.64
N ALA A 41 2.93 6.53 -4.32
CA ALA A 41 2.00 7.49 -4.92
C ALA A 41 2.32 8.93 -4.52
N ASP A 42 2.78 9.15 -3.29
CA ASP A 42 3.25 10.46 -2.83
C ASP A 42 4.56 10.86 -3.50
N ASN A 43 5.57 9.99 -3.46
CA ASN A 43 6.85 10.20 -4.14
C ASN A 43 6.68 10.52 -5.62
N ALA A 44 5.79 9.83 -6.34
CA ALA A 44 5.52 10.11 -7.74
C ALA A 44 4.91 11.51 -7.93
N ARG A 45 4.05 11.95 -7.02
CA ARG A 45 3.40 13.26 -7.08
C ARG A 45 4.36 14.39 -6.75
N GLN A 46 5.29 14.19 -5.80
CA GLN A 46 6.41 15.09 -5.55
C GLN A 46 7.33 15.23 -6.78
N GLN A 47 7.52 14.14 -7.53
CA GLN A 47 8.26 14.13 -8.79
C GLN A 47 7.44 14.66 -10.00
N GLY A 48 6.29 15.28 -9.76
CA GLY A 48 5.47 15.90 -10.82
C GLY A 48 4.67 14.93 -11.68
N TRP A 49 4.59 13.64 -11.34
CA TRP A 49 3.82 12.68 -12.13
C TRP A 49 2.33 13.01 -12.07
N SER A 50 1.61 12.75 -13.16
CA SER A 50 0.16 12.88 -13.16
C SER A 50 -0.50 11.72 -12.39
N TRP A 51 -1.73 11.93 -11.90
CA TRP A 51 -2.55 10.85 -11.35
C TRP A 51 -2.79 9.71 -12.35
N GLN A 52 -2.84 10.03 -13.64
CA GLN A 52 -2.99 9.04 -14.70
C GLN A 52 -1.75 8.13 -14.79
N ASN A 53 -0.54 8.69 -14.66
CA ASN A 53 0.69 7.90 -14.68
C ASN A 53 0.72 6.92 -13.51
N ASN A 54 0.39 7.37 -12.30
CA ASN A 54 0.29 6.47 -11.14
C ASN A 54 -0.71 5.34 -11.39
N ALA A 55 -1.89 5.66 -11.90
CA ALA A 55 -2.93 4.68 -12.20
C ALA A 55 -2.51 3.65 -13.25
N THR A 56 -1.83 4.10 -14.31
CA THR A 56 -1.25 3.21 -15.33
C THR A 56 -0.25 2.23 -14.72
N HIS A 57 0.64 2.68 -13.83
CA HIS A 57 1.64 1.81 -13.20
C HIS A 57 1.06 0.89 -12.11
N LEU A 58 -0.01 1.31 -11.44
CA LEU A 58 -0.75 0.50 -10.47
C LEU A 58 -1.79 -0.43 -11.13
N ASN A 59 -1.96 -0.35 -12.45
CA ASN A 59 -2.97 -1.08 -13.22
C ASN A 59 -4.40 -0.89 -12.67
N VAL A 60 -4.76 0.34 -12.32
CA VAL A 60 -6.08 0.72 -11.81
C VAL A 60 -6.60 1.94 -12.56
N SER A 61 -7.86 2.32 -12.31
CA SER A 61 -8.40 3.55 -12.87
C SER A 61 -7.78 4.79 -12.18
N ARG A 62 -7.69 5.90 -12.92
CA ARG A 62 -7.31 7.21 -12.36
C ARG A 62 -8.20 7.62 -11.20
N GLN A 63 -9.50 7.35 -11.30
CA GLN A 63 -10.46 7.70 -10.26
C GLN A 63 -10.18 6.93 -8.97
N SER A 64 -9.89 5.63 -9.06
CA SER A 64 -9.51 4.80 -7.91
C SER A 64 -8.26 5.34 -7.19
N VAL A 65 -7.23 5.75 -7.95
CA VAL A 65 -6.03 6.37 -7.36
C VAL A 65 -6.35 7.71 -6.72
N HIS A 66 -7.15 8.54 -7.38
CA HIS A 66 -7.51 9.86 -6.86
C HIS A 66 -8.34 9.75 -5.57
N GLU A 67 -9.39 8.94 -5.56
CA GLU A 67 -10.23 8.71 -4.38
C GLU A 67 -9.42 8.17 -3.22
N LYS A 68 -8.53 7.20 -3.48
CA LYS A 68 -7.65 6.64 -2.45
C LYS A 68 -6.67 7.67 -1.93
N HIS A 69 -5.94 8.37 -2.80
CA HIS A 69 -4.74 9.12 -2.39
C HIS A 69 -4.95 10.62 -2.14
N ALA A 70 -5.94 11.27 -2.77
CA ALA A 70 -6.10 12.72 -2.70
C ALA A 70 -6.57 13.22 -1.31
N GLY A 71 -7.41 12.44 -0.61
CA GLY A 71 -7.94 12.82 0.70
C GLY A 71 -6.87 12.82 1.80
N ARG A 72 -6.01 11.80 1.84
CA ARG A 72 -4.95 11.67 2.86
C ARG A 72 -3.86 12.72 2.71
N ARG A 73 -3.47 13.07 1.47
CA ARG A 73 -2.47 14.13 1.27
C ARG A 73 -2.95 15.48 1.75
N LYS A 74 -4.22 15.84 1.49
CA LYS A 74 -4.79 17.06 2.06
C LYS A 74 -4.73 17.07 3.59
N ALA A 75 -4.90 15.92 4.24
CA ALA A 75 -4.77 15.84 5.69
C ALA A 75 -3.32 16.08 6.15
N MET A 76 -2.33 15.51 5.46
CA MET A 76 -0.91 15.73 5.75
C MET A 76 -0.49 17.19 5.50
N ASP A 77 -0.95 17.81 4.41
CA ASP A 77 -0.67 19.22 4.10
C ASP A 77 -1.27 20.20 5.14
N MET A 78 -2.26 19.77 5.93
CA MET A 78 -2.86 20.57 7.02
C MET A 78 -2.16 20.38 8.36
N GLU A 79 -1.32 19.36 8.50
CA GLU A 79 -0.56 19.05 9.72
C GLU A 79 0.83 19.71 9.74
N GLU A 80 1.26 20.30 8.62
CA GLU A 80 2.53 21.02 8.42
C GLU A 80 2.34 22.55 8.46
#